data_AF-A0A927SC59-F1
#
_entry.id   AF-A0A927SC59-F1
#
_cell.length_a   1.000
_cell.length_b   1.000
_cell.length_c   1.000
_cell.angle_alpha   90.00
_cell.angle_beta   90.00
_cell.angle_gamma   90.00
#
_symmetry.space_group_name_H-M   'P 1'
#
loop_
_entity.id
_entity.type
_entity.pdbx_description
1 polymer ?
#
loop_
_entity_poly.entity_id
_entity_poly.type
_entity_poly.pdbx_seq_one_letter_code
_entity_poly.pdbx_strand_id
1 'polypeptide(L)'
;MQLHSLYEVKTPVKPQSLDEWKQLKNDLIETIRFSSSIDLLKHDAPLSPIVFGKTEFSDFVVEKVILQTLPGFYLAGNLYRPKDITKKYPAILNPHGHWEKGRVDMDPLGELPTRCANFAMRGMVAFIYDMVGYCDSNQADHHFTCPEYDNWNFSRFSLQLNNSIKALDFVSSLSYVDEEKIGCTGCSGGGTQTWFLAAIDERIKAAAPVNMVSAYMQGGCNCENAPFLRNRYCSVDYAMCISPRPLFLAASDGDWTSHSREVEFPAVQRVYDLYDAGENLETFYQSAPHCYNRSARERAYDFFCRAFGIENPSRDEIKIDIDPETLLIGDIRAHVERDGFIEGESALFDMVRRIMCKNLSTLSDSKRESIIHRVFPPMPIEELDIPYIFEDAPVGPVIHLAARPPQYEIPAITHNHAYNYGLDTRRVSALMALLKAHPKRICIAQGKSAYLAGIASALIGRKNVQFEKPDQTNVDIPGIELIKNMPGAPI
;
A
#
# COMPACT_ATOMS: atom_id res chain seq x y z
N MET A 1 -3.75 16.81 7.07
CA MET A 1 -4.49 15.68 7.66
C MET A 1 -3.96 15.47 9.08
N GLN A 2 -4.80 15.53 10.13
CA GLN A 2 -4.35 15.34 11.50
C GLN A 2 -3.92 13.88 11.72
N LEU A 3 -2.69 13.66 12.17
CA LEU A 3 -2.03 12.39 12.49
C LEU A 3 -2.71 11.54 13.59
N HIS A 4 -3.89 11.95 14.08
CA HIS A 4 -4.54 11.32 15.23
C HIS A 4 -5.04 9.88 14.99
N SER A 5 -5.32 9.48 13.73
CA SER A 5 -5.87 8.15 13.44
C SER A 5 -4.84 7.00 13.41
N LEU A 6 -3.54 7.30 13.33
CA LEU A 6 -2.48 6.29 13.22
C LEU A 6 -2.15 5.61 14.55
N TYR A 7 -2.46 6.27 15.67
CA TYR A 7 -2.25 5.79 17.04
C TYR A 7 -3.57 5.36 17.72
N GLU A 8 -4.69 5.38 17.00
CA GLU A 8 -5.92 4.77 17.51
C GLU A 8 -5.75 3.26 17.56
N VAL A 9 -6.03 2.67 18.73
CA VAL A 9 -6.04 1.22 18.90
C VAL A 9 -7.08 0.61 17.95
N LYS A 10 -6.63 -0.18 16.99
CA LYS A 10 -7.49 -0.93 16.08
C LYS A 10 -7.68 -2.35 16.59
N THR A 11 -8.89 -2.88 16.46
CA THR A 11 -9.15 -4.29 16.79
C THR A 11 -8.95 -5.12 15.53
N PRO A 12 -8.00 -6.08 15.49
CA PRO A 12 -7.84 -6.96 14.35
C PRO A 12 -9.11 -7.78 14.09
N VAL A 13 -9.36 -8.08 12.82
CA VAL A 13 -10.47 -8.93 12.39
C VAL A 13 -10.38 -10.33 13.01
N LYS A 14 -11.54 -10.99 13.16
CA LYS A 14 -11.67 -12.29 13.82
C LYS A 14 -12.55 -13.24 12.99
N PRO A 15 -12.04 -13.75 11.85
CA PRO A 15 -12.79 -14.70 11.05
C PRO A 15 -13.09 -15.96 11.87
N GLN A 16 -14.30 -16.49 11.75
CA GLN A 16 -14.79 -17.69 12.46
C GLN A 16 -14.62 -18.97 11.65
N SER A 17 -14.31 -18.86 10.35
CA SER A 17 -14.12 -19.99 9.45
C SER A 17 -13.10 -19.69 8.36
N LEU A 18 -12.55 -20.75 7.75
CA LEU A 18 -11.62 -20.61 6.64
C LEU A 18 -12.26 -19.91 5.42
N ASP A 19 -13.54 -20.13 5.15
CA ASP A 19 -14.24 -19.50 4.03
C ASP A 19 -14.47 -18.00 4.27
N GLU A 20 -14.82 -17.61 5.51
CA GLU A 20 -14.89 -16.21 5.90
C GLU A 20 -13.52 -15.54 5.77
N TRP A 21 -12.46 -16.20 6.23
CA TRP A 21 -11.10 -15.68 6.09
C TRP A 21 -10.70 -15.50 4.62
N LYS A 22 -10.98 -16.47 3.74
CA LYS A 22 -10.66 -16.36 2.30
C LYS A 22 -11.35 -15.15 1.65
N GLN A 23 -12.61 -14.90 2.00
CA GLN A 23 -13.34 -13.72 1.50
C GLN A 23 -12.71 -12.42 2.01
N LEU A 24 -12.39 -12.36 3.30
CA LEU A 24 -11.76 -11.20 3.93
C LEU A 24 -10.35 -10.93 3.39
N LYS A 25 -9.54 -11.97 3.21
CA LYS A 25 -8.21 -11.90 2.59
C LYS A 25 -8.28 -11.29 1.19
N ASN A 26 -9.26 -11.71 0.39
CA ASN A 26 -9.47 -11.12 -0.94
C ASN A 26 -9.82 -9.62 -0.86
N ASP A 27 -10.67 -9.22 0.10
CA ASP A 27 -11.00 -7.80 0.27
C ASP A 27 -9.82 -6.97 0.77
N LEU A 28 -9.00 -7.52 1.67
CA LEU A 28 -7.75 -6.90 2.13
C LEU A 28 -6.78 -6.68 0.96
N ILE A 29 -6.54 -7.70 0.14
CA ILE A 29 -5.65 -7.62 -1.03
C ILE A 29 -6.16 -6.58 -2.04
N GLU A 30 -7.45 -6.60 -2.37
CA GLU A 30 -8.03 -5.62 -3.29
C GLU A 30 -8.04 -4.20 -2.68
N THR A 31 -8.13 -4.06 -1.35
CA THR A 31 -7.96 -2.77 -0.68
C THR A 31 -6.54 -2.25 -0.86
N ILE A 32 -5.51 -3.09 -0.68
CA ILE A 32 -4.11 -2.71 -0.94
C ILE A 32 -3.94 -2.27 -2.40
N ARG A 33 -4.43 -3.07 -3.35
CA ARG A 33 -4.33 -2.79 -4.79
C ARG A 33 -5.03 -1.49 -5.17
N PHE A 34 -6.21 -1.24 -4.60
CA PHE A 34 -6.96 -0.01 -4.81
C PHE A 34 -6.24 1.20 -4.21
N SER A 35 -5.88 1.16 -2.93
CA SER A 35 -5.22 2.27 -2.23
C SER A 35 -3.86 2.64 -2.80
N SER A 36 -3.12 1.66 -3.33
CA SER A 36 -1.84 1.91 -4.01
C SER A 36 -1.98 2.31 -5.47
N SER A 37 -3.16 2.17 -6.08
CA SER A 37 -3.36 2.29 -7.54
C SER A 37 -2.42 1.40 -8.36
N ILE A 38 -1.89 0.32 -7.78
CA ILE A 38 -0.79 -0.45 -8.38
C ILE A 38 -1.15 -1.05 -9.75
N ASP A 39 -2.41 -1.44 -9.93
CA ASP A 39 -2.88 -1.94 -11.22
C ASP A 39 -2.94 -0.87 -12.31
N LEU A 40 -3.11 0.40 -11.93
CA LEU A 40 -3.11 1.54 -12.85
C LEU A 40 -1.70 2.07 -13.15
N LEU A 41 -0.68 1.63 -12.41
CA LEU A 41 0.72 1.96 -12.67
C LEU A 41 1.38 1.04 -13.71
N LYS A 42 0.70 -0.02 -14.17
CA LYS A 42 1.24 -0.96 -15.16
C LYS A 42 1.64 -0.23 -16.44
N HIS A 43 2.82 -0.57 -16.96
CA HIS A 43 3.39 0.02 -18.18
C HIS A 43 4.29 -0.99 -18.90
N ASP A 44 4.62 -0.69 -20.14
CA ASP A 44 5.42 -1.56 -21.01
C ASP A 44 6.93 -1.25 -20.96
N ALA A 45 7.34 -0.17 -20.28
CA ALA A 45 8.77 0.16 -20.17
C ALA A 45 9.56 -0.98 -19.49
N PRO A 46 10.73 -1.37 -20.05
CA PRO A 46 11.52 -2.47 -19.54
C PRO A 46 12.17 -2.12 -18.19
N LEU A 47 12.42 -3.16 -17.39
CA LEU A 47 13.11 -3.04 -16.10
C LEU A 47 14.56 -2.58 -16.22
N SER A 48 15.22 -2.90 -17.34
CA SER A 48 16.58 -2.47 -17.72
C SER A 48 17.59 -2.46 -16.55
N PRO A 49 17.84 -3.61 -15.89
CA PRO A 49 18.74 -3.66 -14.75
C PRO A 49 20.19 -3.36 -15.17
N ILE A 50 20.84 -2.45 -14.46
CA ILE A 50 22.27 -2.17 -14.58
C ILE A 50 22.96 -2.66 -13.32
N VAL A 51 23.78 -3.70 -13.44
CA VAL A 51 24.53 -4.31 -12.32
C VAL A 51 26.01 -4.03 -12.52
N PHE A 52 26.66 -3.40 -11.53
CA PHE A 52 28.06 -2.96 -11.64
C PHE A 52 28.73 -2.77 -10.28
N GLY A 53 30.00 -2.37 -10.27
CA GLY A 53 30.72 -2.04 -9.02
C GLY A 53 30.92 -3.25 -8.12
N LYS A 54 31.31 -4.39 -8.69
CA LYS A 54 31.53 -5.66 -8.00
C LYS A 54 32.62 -5.56 -6.94
N THR A 55 32.27 -5.90 -5.70
CA THR A 55 33.21 -6.09 -4.59
C THR A 55 33.16 -7.54 -4.12
N GLU A 56 34.32 -8.19 -4.07
CA GLU A 56 34.44 -9.60 -3.70
C GLU A 56 34.90 -9.76 -2.26
N PHE A 57 34.23 -10.64 -1.53
CA PHE A 57 34.64 -11.12 -0.20
C PHE A 57 35.07 -12.60 -0.30
N SER A 58 35.39 -13.22 0.84
CA SER A 58 35.74 -14.65 0.90
C SER A 58 34.60 -15.52 0.37
N ASP A 59 33.37 -15.28 0.85
CA ASP A 59 32.23 -16.19 0.68
C ASP A 59 31.07 -15.59 -0.13
N PHE A 60 31.08 -14.28 -0.36
CA PHE A 60 30.03 -13.57 -1.08
C PHE A 60 30.57 -12.47 -1.97
N VAL A 61 29.69 -11.95 -2.83
CA VAL A 61 29.92 -10.78 -3.69
C VAL A 61 28.80 -9.78 -3.42
N VAL A 62 29.14 -8.49 -3.46
CA VAL A 62 28.17 -7.39 -3.49
C VAL A 62 28.34 -6.56 -4.76
N GLU A 63 27.21 -6.23 -5.41
CA GLU A 63 27.15 -5.43 -6.64
C GLU A 63 26.10 -4.33 -6.46
N LYS A 64 26.32 -3.18 -7.10
CA LYS A 64 25.35 -2.08 -7.18
C LYS A 64 24.35 -2.37 -8.28
N VAL A 65 23.10 -1.99 -8.07
CA VAL A 65 22.01 -2.21 -9.01
C VAL A 65 21.23 -0.92 -9.21
N ILE A 66 20.92 -0.60 -10.46
CA ILE A 66 19.94 0.41 -10.86
C ILE A 66 18.84 -0.29 -11.65
N LEU A 67 17.57 -0.05 -11.29
CA LEU A 67 16.38 -0.62 -11.91
C LEU A 67 15.45 0.49 -12.37
N GLN A 68 14.94 0.43 -13.60
CA GLN A 68 13.87 1.34 -14.03
C GLN A 68 12.52 0.80 -13.53
N THR A 69 11.88 1.52 -12.61
CA THR A 69 10.63 1.06 -11.97
C THR A 69 9.37 1.72 -12.51
N LEU A 70 9.52 2.93 -13.08
CA LEU A 70 8.57 3.61 -13.96
C LEU A 70 9.37 4.24 -15.12
N PRO A 71 8.78 4.62 -16.26
CA PRO A 71 9.52 5.20 -17.39
C PRO A 71 10.37 6.41 -16.98
N GLY A 72 11.71 6.25 -16.97
CA GLY A 72 12.64 7.30 -16.54
C GLY A 72 12.78 7.51 -15.03
N PHE A 73 12.09 6.71 -14.20
CA PHE A 73 12.23 6.71 -12.74
C PHE A 73 12.95 5.44 -12.28
N TYR A 74 13.97 5.60 -11.45
CA TYR A 74 14.89 4.52 -11.12
C TYR A 74 14.91 4.23 -9.62
N LEU A 75 15.20 2.97 -9.31
CA LEU A 75 15.45 2.44 -7.98
C LEU A 75 16.89 1.95 -7.93
N ALA A 76 17.61 2.33 -6.89
CA ALA A 76 18.94 1.83 -6.59
C ALA A 76 18.93 0.82 -5.44
N GLY A 77 19.95 -0.04 -5.43
CA GLY A 77 20.14 -1.04 -4.38
C GLY A 77 21.48 -1.76 -4.48
N ASN A 78 21.66 -2.73 -3.60
CA ASN A 78 22.81 -3.64 -3.61
C ASN A 78 22.35 -5.09 -3.64
N LEU A 79 22.96 -5.86 -4.53
CA LEU A 79 22.76 -7.29 -4.68
C LEU A 79 23.90 -8.04 -4.01
N TYR A 80 23.60 -8.75 -2.94
CA TYR A 80 24.49 -9.66 -2.24
C TYR A 80 24.18 -11.08 -2.71
N ARG A 81 25.21 -11.85 -3.07
CA ARG A 81 25.02 -13.24 -3.50
C ARG A 81 26.19 -14.11 -3.08
N PRO A 82 25.98 -15.44 -2.96
CA PRO A 82 27.10 -16.37 -2.83
C PRO A 82 28.15 -16.12 -3.92
N LYS A 83 29.42 -16.23 -3.55
CA LYS A 83 30.54 -15.91 -4.45
C LYS A 83 30.49 -16.73 -5.73
N ASP A 84 30.38 -18.04 -5.56
CA ASP A 84 30.32 -19.01 -6.63
C ASP A 84 28.86 -19.41 -6.91
N ILE A 85 28.43 -19.21 -8.15
CA ILE A 85 27.10 -19.59 -8.59
C ILE A 85 27.13 -21.02 -9.10
N THR A 86 26.78 -21.98 -8.25
CA THR A 86 26.88 -23.42 -8.52
C THR A 86 25.51 -24.09 -8.68
N LYS A 87 24.45 -23.41 -8.25
CA LYS A 87 23.06 -23.86 -8.29
C LYS A 87 22.12 -22.66 -8.27
N LYS A 88 20.82 -22.92 -8.34
CA LYS A 88 19.81 -21.90 -7.98
C LYS A 88 19.78 -21.72 -6.47
N TYR A 89 19.66 -20.48 -6.04
CA TYR A 89 19.63 -20.09 -4.63
C TYR A 89 18.29 -19.47 -4.26
N PRO A 90 17.81 -19.67 -3.02
CA PRO A 90 16.76 -18.82 -2.46
C PRO A 90 17.17 -17.35 -2.53
N ALA A 91 16.19 -16.45 -2.51
CA ALA A 91 16.44 -15.02 -2.51
C ALA A 91 15.65 -14.29 -1.43
N ILE A 92 16.21 -13.24 -0.84
CA ILE A 92 15.59 -12.43 0.21
C ILE A 92 15.57 -10.96 -0.21
N LEU A 93 14.39 -10.43 -0.42
CA LEU A 93 14.17 -8.99 -0.56
C LEU A 93 14.30 -8.32 0.81
N ASN A 94 15.05 -7.23 0.88
CA ASN A 94 15.43 -6.55 2.11
C ASN A 94 14.99 -5.07 2.13
N PRO A 95 13.70 -4.72 1.98
CA PRO A 95 13.29 -3.32 2.14
C PRO A 95 13.73 -2.78 3.50
N HIS A 96 14.23 -1.54 3.52
CA HIS A 96 14.67 -0.89 4.76
C HIS A 96 13.60 0.04 5.33
N GLY A 97 13.67 0.29 6.64
CA GLY A 97 12.90 1.34 7.31
C GLY A 97 13.63 2.68 7.30
N HIS A 98 13.14 3.63 8.07
CA HIS A 98 13.67 5.00 8.17
C HIS A 98 14.97 5.10 8.98
N TRP A 99 15.97 4.28 8.65
CA TRP A 99 17.34 4.40 9.16
C TRP A 99 17.99 5.66 8.61
N GLU A 100 18.83 6.32 9.41
CA GLU A 100 19.43 7.62 9.05
C GLU A 100 20.18 7.54 7.72
N LYS A 101 20.94 6.46 7.50
CA LYS A 101 21.70 6.22 6.27
C LYS A 101 21.02 5.23 5.32
N GLY A 102 19.73 4.96 5.50
CA GLY A 102 18.96 4.06 4.65
C GLY A 102 19.58 2.66 4.52
N ARG A 103 19.78 2.18 3.29
CA ARG A 103 20.30 0.82 3.04
C ARG A 103 21.76 0.59 3.45
N VAL A 104 22.55 1.65 3.63
CA VAL A 104 23.98 1.54 4.00
C VAL A 104 24.20 1.74 5.50
N ASP A 105 23.13 1.80 6.29
CA ASP A 105 23.25 2.02 7.73
C ASP A 105 23.91 0.82 8.43
N MET A 106 24.96 1.12 9.19
CA MET A 106 25.78 0.16 9.95
C MET A 106 25.54 0.29 11.46
N ASP A 107 24.51 1.02 11.90
CA ASP A 107 24.12 1.08 13.30
C ASP A 107 23.83 -0.34 13.83
N PRO A 108 24.38 -0.75 15.01
CA PRO A 108 24.14 -2.06 15.60
C PRO A 108 22.67 -2.46 15.75
N LEU A 109 21.76 -1.48 15.87
CA LEU A 109 20.31 -1.67 15.94
C LEU A 109 19.73 -2.19 14.61
N GLY A 110 20.43 -2.11 13.47
CA GLY A 110 19.95 -2.60 12.18
C GLY A 110 20.97 -3.36 11.34
N GLU A 111 22.22 -2.87 11.27
CA GLU A 111 23.34 -3.33 10.42
C GLU A 111 22.91 -3.90 9.06
N LEU A 112 22.42 -3.06 8.14
CA LEU A 112 21.74 -3.52 6.93
C LEU A 112 22.69 -4.23 5.94
N PRO A 113 23.90 -3.72 5.65
CA PRO A 113 24.89 -4.45 4.86
C PRO A 113 25.31 -5.78 5.50
N THR A 114 25.60 -5.80 6.81
CA THR A 114 25.90 -7.03 7.56
C THR A 114 24.76 -8.04 7.40
N ARG A 115 23.51 -7.56 7.47
CA ARG A 115 22.34 -8.44 7.34
C ARG A 115 22.29 -9.14 5.99
N CYS A 116 22.47 -8.39 4.91
CA CYS A 116 22.41 -8.92 3.56
C CYS A 116 23.59 -9.85 3.25
N ALA A 117 24.79 -9.51 3.72
CA ALA A 117 25.95 -10.40 3.62
C ALA A 117 25.73 -11.73 4.35
N ASN A 118 25.09 -11.72 5.51
CA ASN A 118 24.81 -12.94 6.27
C ASN A 118 23.77 -13.86 5.62
N PHE A 119 22.83 -13.31 4.83
CA PHE A 119 22.01 -14.10 3.93
C PHE A 119 22.85 -14.73 2.81
N ALA A 120 23.73 -13.95 2.18
CA ALA A 120 24.62 -14.45 1.12
C ALA A 120 25.56 -15.57 1.59
N MET A 121 26.19 -15.42 2.76
CA MET A 121 27.04 -16.45 3.38
C MET A 121 26.27 -17.73 3.74
N ARG A 122 24.94 -17.66 3.87
CA ARG A 122 24.04 -18.81 4.10
C ARG A 122 23.46 -19.39 2.81
N GLY A 123 23.98 -19.00 1.65
CA GLY A 123 23.53 -19.53 0.37
C GLY A 123 22.21 -18.91 -0.12
N MET A 124 21.95 -17.64 0.20
CA MET A 124 20.76 -16.92 -0.28
C MET A 124 21.18 -15.64 -0.99
N VAL A 125 20.57 -15.34 -2.14
CA VAL A 125 20.71 -14.02 -2.75
C VAL A 125 19.97 -13.01 -1.87
N ALA A 126 20.56 -11.87 -1.55
CA ALA A 126 19.89 -10.81 -0.80
C ALA A 126 19.92 -9.52 -1.61
N PHE A 127 18.74 -8.94 -1.84
CA PHE A 127 18.61 -7.66 -2.54
C PHE A 127 17.99 -6.62 -1.62
N ILE A 128 18.80 -5.64 -1.22
CA ILE A 128 18.36 -4.45 -0.49
C ILE A 128 18.27 -3.28 -1.46
N TYR A 129 17.20 -2.50 -1.35
CA TYR A 129 16.92 -1.40 -2.25
C TYR A 129 16.39 -0.20 -1.47
N ASP A 130 16.59 0.98 -2.04
CA ASP A 130 16.29 2.24 -1.39
C ASP A 130 14.78 2.46 -1.25
N MET A 131 14.39 3.11 -0.15
CA MET A 131 13.13 3.85 -0.11
C MET A 131 13.21 5.04 -1.07
N VAL A 132 12.06 5.46 -1.61
CA VAL A 132 11.97 6.71 -2.39
C VAL A 132 12.51 7.88 -1.57
N GLY A 133 13.44 8.65 -2.12
CA GLY A 133 14.07 9.79 -1.46
C GLY A 133 15.21 9.44 -0.51
N TYR A 134 15.65 8.18 -0.46
CA TYR A 134 16.82 7.73 0.30
C TYR A 134 17.99 7.38 -0.61
N CYS A 135 19.19 7.54 -0.06
CA CYS A 135 20.46 7.18 -0.69
C CYS A 135 20.53 7.68 -2.15
N ASP A 136 20.58 6.77 -3.12
CA ASP A 136 20.73 7.12 -4.54
C ASP A 136 19.37 7.25 -5.25
N SER A 137 18.27 6.74 -4.66
CA SER A 137 16.91 6.85 -5.22
C SER A 137 16.23 8.17 -4.85
N ASN A 138 16.95 9.27 -5.08
CA ASN A 138 16.62 10.62 -4.63
C ASN A 138 15.95 11.50 -5.72
N GLN A 139 15.45 10.88 -6.80
CA GLN A 139 14.74 11.57 -7.89
C GLN A 139 13.47 12.31 -7.43
N ALA A 140 12.94 11.97 -6.25
CA ALA A 140 11.86 12.67 -5.56
C ALA A 140 12.13 12.66 -4.05
N ASP A 141 11.75 13.71 -3.34
CA ASP A 141 12.03 13.86 -1.90
C ASP A 141 11.25 12.85 -1.03
N HIS A 142 11.85 12.29 0.02
CA HIS A 142 11.15 11.28 0.83
C HIS A 142 9.85 11.81 1.48
N HIS A 143 9.81 13.10 1.80
CA HIS A 143 8.71 13.77 2.47
C HIS A 143 7.76 14.47 1.49
N PHE A 144 7.94 14.32 0.18
CA PHE A 144 7.15 15.08 -0.78
C PHE A 144 5.64 14.97 -0.53
N THR A 145 4.97 16.10 -0.68
CA THR A 145 3.51 16.23 -0.63
C THR A 145 3.09 17.07 -1.81
N CYS A 146 2.17 16.58 -2.63
CA CYS A 146 1.54 17.40 -3.65
C CYS A 146 0.03 17.08 -3.62
N PRO A 147 -0.83 18.07 -3.33
CA PRO A 147 -2.28 17.88 -3.25
C PRO A 147 -2.89 17.26 -4.50
N GLU A 148 -2.28 17.49 -5.66
CA GLU A 148 -2.68 16.91 -6.92
C GLU A 148 -2.48 15.38 -6.94
N TYR A 149 -1.50 14.81 -6.23
CA TYR A 149 -1.35 13.36 -6.13
C TYR A 149 -2.50 12.68 -5.39
N ASP A 150 -2.96 13.29 -4.30
CA ASP A 150 -4.07 12.76 -3.50
C ASP A 150 -5.36 12.70 -4.33
N ASN A 151 -5.55 13.65 -5.26
CA ASN A 151 -6.67 13.64 -6.21
C ASN A 151 -6.60 12.49 -7.22
N TRP A 152 -5.41 11.93 -7.48
CA TRP A 152 -5.20 10.81 -8.40
C TRP A 152 -5.08 9.46 -7.69
N ASN A 153 -5.27 9.41 -6.37
CA ASN A 153 -5.07 8.20 -5.57
C ASN A 153 -3.68 7.58 -5.81
N PHE A 154 -2.69 8.42 -6.08
CA PHE A 154 -1.29 8.07 -6.17
C PHE A 154 -0.57 8.64 -4.95
N SER A 155 0.28 7.85 -4.31
CA SER A 155 0.92 8.23 -3.06
C SER A 155 2.36 7.73 -3.01
N ARG A 156 3.10 8.14 -1.98
CA ARG A 156 4.42 7.56 -1.69
C ARG A 156 4.35 6.05 -1.45
N PHE A 157 3.28 5.57 -0.81
CA PHE A 157 2.99 4.14 -0.68
C PHE A 157 2.85 3.46 -2.05
N SER A 158 2.15 4.08 -3.01
CA SER A 158 2.02 3.58 -4.39
C SER A 158 3.40 3.36 -5.03
N LEU A 159 4.28 4.35 -4.91
CA LEU A 159 5.61 4.31 -5.50
C LEU A 159 6.53 3.30 -4.79
N GLN A 160 6.52 3.24 -3.46
CA GLN A 160 7.28 2.23 -2.70
C GLN A 160 6.84 0.80 -3.00
N LEU A 161 5.53 0.56 -3.07
CA LEU A 161 5.00 -0.77 -3.39
C LEU A 161 5.36 -1.15 -4.83
N ASN A 162 5.27 -0.21 -5.77
CA ASN A 162 5.73 -0.44 -7.15
C ASN A 162 7.23 -0.78 -7.19
N ASN A 163 8.07 -0.02 -6.49
CA ASN A 163 9.51 -0.31 -6.39
C ASN A 163 9.76 -1.70 -5.80
N SER A 164 9.01 -2.10 -4.77
CA SER A 164 9.11 -3.43 -4.17
C SER A 164 8.72 -4.56 -5.14
N ILE A 165 7.68 -4.35 -5.95
CA ILE A 165 7.30 -5.30 -7.02
C ILE A 165 8.39 -5.38 -8.09
N LYS A 166 8.98 -4.24 -8.48
CA LYS A 166 10.05 -4.22 -9.48
C LYS A 166 11.36 -4.82 -8.98
N ALA A 167 11.65 -4.67 -7.69
CA ALA A 167 12.73 -5.38 -7.02
C ALA A 167 12.50 -6.91 -7.05
N LEU A 168 11.26 -7.36 -6.82
CA LEU A 168 10.88 -8.77 -6.93
C LEU A 168 10.96 -9.27 -8.38
N ASP A 169 10.52 -8.47 -9.37
CA ASP A 169 10.67 -8.79 -10.80
C ASP A 169 12.15 -8.96 -11.16
N PHE A 170 13.02 -8.07 -10.68
CA PHE A 170 14.47 -8.16 -10.88
C PHE A 170 15.04 -9.46 -10.30
N VAL A 171 14.80 -9.72 -9.01
CA VAL A 171 15.34 -10.91 -8.34
C VAL A 171 14.84 -12.18 -9.00
N SER A 172 13.56 -12.24 -9.37
CA SER A 172 12.97 -13.39 -10.08
C SER A 172 13.59 -13.59 -11.48
N SER A 173 14.08 -12.53 -12.13
CA SER A 173 14.70 -12.61 -13.45
C SER A 173 16.13 -13.19 -13.44
N LEU A 174 16.77 -13.27 -12.28
CA LEU A 174 18.12 -13.79 -12.14
C LEU A 174 18.11 -15.30 -12.37
N SER A 175 18.86 -15.79 -13.37
CA SER A 175 18.86 -17.20 -13.77
C SER A 175 19.30 -18.18 -12.66
N TYR A 176 19.98 -17.67 -11.65
CA TYR A 176 20.47 -18.41 -10.48
C TYR A 176 19.61 -18.21 -9.22
N VAL A 177 18.42 -17.62 -9.33
CA VAL A 177 17.43 -17.59 -8.25
C VAL A 177 16.43 -18.72 -8.43
N ASP A 178 16.07 -19.36 -7.33
CA ASP A 178 14.97 -20.31 -7.23
C ASP A 178 13.67 -19.54 -6.92
N GLU A 179 12.80 -19.43 -7.92
CA GLU A 179 11.53 -18.69 -7.83
C GLU A 179 10.56 -19.30 -6.80
N GLU A 180 10.74 -20.58 -6.43
CA GLU A 180 9.96 -21.23 -5.38
C GLU A 180 10.52 -20.97 -3.97
N LYS A 181 11.55 -20.13 -3.85
CA LYS A 181 12.23 -19.83 -2.58
C LYS A 181 12.61 -18.35 -2.46
N ILE A 182 11.66 -17.46 -2.76
CA ILE A 182 11.84 -16.02 -2.58
C ILE A 182 11.16 -15.57 -1.28
N GLY A 183 11.91 -14.91 -0.40
CA GLY A 183 11.42 -14.34 0.85
C GLY A 183 11.54 -12.82 0.91
N CYS A 184 10.95 -12.20 1.92
CA CYS A 184 11.06 -10.77 2.16
C CYS A 184 11.16 -10.45 3.66
N THR A 185 12.05 -9.54 4.05
CA THR A 185 12.21 -9.09 5.44
C THR A 185 12.63 -7.63 5.53
N GLY A 186 12.16 -6.95 6.56
CA GLY A 186 12.48 -5.56 6.84
C GLY A 186 12.00 -5.17 8.23
N CYS A 187 12.54 -4.08 8.77
CA CYS A 187 12.17 -3.55 10.08
C CYS A 187 11.49 -2.19 9.95
N SER A 188 10.53 -1.89 10.83
CA SER A 188 9.80 -0.61 10.82
C SER A 188 9.07 -0.42 9.48
N GLY A 189 9.22 0.72 8.80
CA GLY A 189 8.73 0.92 7.43
C GLY A 189 9.21 -0.14 6.41
N GLY A 190 10.35 -0.81 6.64
CA GLY A 190 10.75 -1.98 5.86
C GLY A 190 9.88 -3.20 6.13
N GLY A 191 9.43 -3.39 7.38
CA GLY A 191 8.44 -4.39 7.75
C GLY A 191 7.08 -4.10 7.12
N THR A 192 6.68 -2.83 7.05
CA THR A 192 5.49 -2.38 6.32
C THR A 192 5.54 -2.82 4.85
N GLN A 193 6.66 -2.54 4.17
CA GLN A 193 6.87 -2.99 2.79
C GLN A 193 6.84 -4.52 2.67
N THR A 194 7.45 -5.24 3.62
CA THR A 194 7.47 -6.71 3.63
C THR A 194 6.07 -7.32 3.60
N TRP A 195 5.18 -6.96 4.51
CA TRP A 195 3.86 -7.59 4.53
C TRP A 195 2.99 -7.14 3.36
N PHE A 196 3.10 -5.89 2.90
CA PHE A 196 2.27 -5.42 1.78
C PHE A 196 2.69 -6.10 0.48
N LEU A 197 3.99 -6.22 0.21
CA LEU A 197 4.49 -6.98 -0.94
C LEU A 197 4.05 -8.44 -0.85
N ALA A 198 4.29 -9.08 0.29
CA ALA A 198 3.92 -10.49 0.49
C ALA A 198 2.41 -10.72 0.35
N ALA A 199 1.56 -9.79 0.81
CA ALA A 199 0.12 -9.91 0.71
C ALA A 199 -0.39 -9.91 -0.74
N ILE A 200 0.19 -9.08 -1.62
CA ILE A 200 -0.32 -8.90 -3.00
C ILE A 200 0.40 -9.74 -4.06
N ASP A 201 1.54 -10.33 -3.72
CA ASP A 201 2.38 -11.10 -4.63
C ASP A 201 2.79 -12.46 -4.02
N GLU A 202 2.24 -13.54 -4.59
CA GLU A 202 2.44 -14.91 -4.11
C GLU A 202 3.81 -15.50 -4.49
N ARG A 203 4.62 -14.78 -5.28
CA ARG A 203 6.04 -15.16 -5.48
C ARG A 203 6.84 -15.06 -4.19
N ILE A 204 6.40 -14.24 -3.22
CA ILE A 204 6.96 -14.28 -1.87
C ILE A 204 6.47 -15.54 -1.17
N LYS A 205 7.36 -16.48 -0.89
CA LYS A 205 7.08 -17.77 -0.27
C LYS A 205 7.23 -17.77 1.25
N ALA A 206 8.01 -16.82 1.81
CA ALA A 206 8.16 -16.62 3.25
C ALA A 206 8.36 -15.14 3.57
N ALA A 207 7.85 -14.67 4.71
CA ALA A 207 7.97 -13.26 5.09
C ALA A 207 8.35 -13.08 6.56
N ALA A 208 9.17 -12.06 6.84
CA ALA A 208 9.62 -11.73 8.19
C ALA A 208 9.54 -10.22 8.43
N PRO A 209 8.33 -9.65 8.64
CA PRO A 209 8.19 -8.27 9.08
C PRO A 209 8.62 -8.11 10.55
N VAL A 210 9.55 -7.20 10.80
CA VAL A 210 10.16 -6.99 12.12
C VAL A 210 9.71 -5.66 12.72
N ASN A 211 9.26 -5.69 13.97
CA ASN A 211 8.97 -4.52 14.81
C ASN A 211 7.98 -3.52 14.19
N MET A 212 6.99 -3.99 13.43
CA MET A 212 6.05 -3.07 12.76
C MET A 212 4.60 -3.56 12.71
N VAL A 213 4.34 -4.87 12.76
CA VAL A 213 2.97 -5.38 12.84
C VAL A 213 2.38 -4.99 14.19
N SER A 214 1.43 -4.05 14.19
CA SER A 214 0.84 -3.47 15.39
C SER A 214 -0.64 -3.09 15.20
N ALA A 215 -1.44 -3.34 16.23
CA ALA A 215 -2.80 -2.83 16.41
C ALA A 215 -2.80 -1.37 16.91
N TYR A 216 -1.68 -0.89 17.45
CA TYR A 216 -1.53 0.39 18.12
C TYR A 216 -0.81 1.44 17.28
N MET A 217 -0.09 1.02 16.23
CA MET A 217 0.56 1.92 15.29
C MET A 217 0.48 1.42 13.84
N GLN A 218 0.03 2.27 12.93
CA GLN A 218 -0.29 1.89 11.54
C GLN A 218 0.79 2.29 10.49
N GLY A 219 1.89 2.90 10.92
CA GLY A 219 2.94 3.47 10.05
C GLY A 219 3.04 4.98 10.23
N GLY A 220 4.22 5.48 10.60
CA GLY A 220 4.42 6.89 10.98
C GLY A 220 4.63 7.81 9.78
N CYS A 221 5.06 7.24 8.66
CA CYS A 221 5.30 7.96 7.43
C CYS A 221 4.14 7.77 6.43
N ASN A 222 3.93 8.75 5.56
CA ASN A 222 3.00 8.63 4.44
C ASN A 222 3.49 7.66 3.36
N CYS A 223 4.74 7.17 3.43
CA CYS A 223 5.18 6.08 2.57
C CYS A 223 4.60 4.71 3.00
N GLU A 224 4.09 4.62 4.23
CA GLU A 224 3.49 3.41 4.81
C GLU A 224 1.96 3.42 4.73
N ASN A 225 1.39 4.52 4.27
CA ASN A 225 -0.03 4.80 4.29
C ASN A 225 -0.51 5.34 2.96
N ALA A 226 -1.74 5.03 2.61
CA ALA A 226 -2.42 5.56 1.44
C ALA A 226 -3.88 5.86 1.78
N PRO A 227 -4.55 6.72 0.99
CA PRO A 227 -6.00 6.86 1.03
C PRO A 227 -6.69 5.49 1.04
N PHE A 228 -7.76 5.36 1.83
CA PHE A 228 -8.58 4.14 1.96
C PHE A 228 -7.92 2.93 2.63
N LEU A 229 -6.59 2.91 2.79
CA LEU A 229 -5.86 1.73 3.26
C LEU A 229 -6.23 1.32 4.68
N ARG A 230 -6.52 2.27 5.57
CA ARG A 230 -6.74 1.99 7.01
C ARG A 230 -8.17 2.28 7.47
N ASN A 231 -9.12 2.35 6.54
CA ASN A 231 -10.51 2.70 6.84
C ASN A 231 -11.24 1.58 7.61
N ARG A 232 -10.94 0.32 7.28
CA ARG A 232 -11.58 -0.87 7.84
C ARG A 232 -10.63 -1.80 8.55
N TYR A 233 -9.35 -1.71 8.20
CA TYR A 233 -8.34 -2.71 8.51
C TYR A 233 -7.10 -2.07 9.12
N CYS A 234 -6.35 -2.86 9.86
CA CYS A 234 -5.11 -2.47 10.52
C CYS A 234 -3.92 -3.30 10.01
N SER A 235 -2.70 -2.99 10.48
CA SER A 235 -1.45 -3.65 10.04
C SER A 235 -1.49 -5.14 10.32
N VAL A 236 -2.13 -5.55 11.40
CA VAL A 236 -2.30 -6.96 11.77
C VAL A 236 -3.11 -7.70 10.71
N ASP A 237 -4.22 -7.12 10.25
CA ASP A 237 -5.10 -7.74 9.26
C ASP A 237 -4.37 -7.97 7.92
N TYR A 238 -3.55 -7.01 7.49
CA TYR A 238 -2.75 -7.15 6.28
C TYR A 238 -1.61 -8.16 6.43
N ALA A 239 -0.99 -8.26 7.61
CA ALA A 239 0.00 -9.30 7.88
C ALA A 239 -0.62 -10.71 7.84
N MET A 240 -1.88 -10.87 8.27
CA MET A 240 -2.59 -12.15 8.18
C MET A 240 -2.74 -12.65 6.74
N CYS A 241 -2.77 -11.77 5.72
CA CYS A 241 -2.84 -12.16 4.30
C CYS A 241 -1.69 -13.06 3.84
N ILE A 242 -0.60 -13.15 4.61
CA ILE A 242 0.53 -14.02 4.31
C ILE A 242 0.16 -15.49 4.49
N SER A 243 -0.79 -15.79 5.40
CA SER A 243 -1.30 -17.14 5.66
C SER A 243 -1.70 -17.89 4.37
N PRO A 244 -1.44 -19.20 4.27
CA PRO A 244 -0.74 -20.06 5.25
C PRO A 244 0.79 -20.11 5.06
N ARG A 245 1.40 -19.21 4.27
CA ARG A 245 2.85 -19.25 4.00
C ARG A 245 3.67 -18.96 5.27
N PRO A 246 4.91 -19.46 5.38
CA PRO A 246 5.80 -19.13 6.49
C PRO A 246 5.85 -17.63 6.82
N LEU A 247 5.60 -17.29 8.09
CA LEU A 247 5.60 -15.93 8.61
C LEU A 247 6.36 -15.88 9.94
N PHE A 248 7.34 -14.99 10.04
CA PHE A 248 8.06 -14.68 11.26
C PHE A 248 7.69 -13.29 11.77
N LEU A 249 7.11 -13.21 12.98
CA LEU A 249 6.75 -11.97 13.65
C LEU A 249 7.76 -11.65 14.76
N ALA A 250 8.63 -10.68 14.52
CA ALA A 250 9.49 -10.14 15.56
C ALA A 250 8.91 -8.85 16.17
N ALA A 251 9.04 -8.73 17.49
CA ALA A 251 8.53 -7.60 18.25
C ALA A 251 9.46 -7.24 19.42
N SER A 252 9.41 -5.96 19.82
CA SER A 252 10.15 -5.39 20.95
C SER A 252 9.20 -4.79 21.98
N ASP A 253 9.52 -4.92 23.26
CA ASP A 253 8.79 -4.24 24.36
C ASP A 253 9.01 -2.71 24.39
N GLY A 254 10.10 -2.22 23.80
CA GLY A 254 10.45 -0.81 23.72
C GLY A 254 9.82 -0.05 22.55
N ASP A 255 8.86 -0.64 21.82
CA ASP A 255 8.17 0.03 20.71
C ASP A 255 6.66 -0.32 20.64
N TRP A 256 6.00 0.13 19.56
CA TRP A 256 4.56 -0.08 19.32
C TRP A 256 4.15 -1.55 19.13
N THR A 257 5.11 -2.48 19.04
CA THR A 257 4.86 -3.93 19.01
C THR A 257 4.92 -4.57 20.40
N SER A 258 5.02 -3.78 21.46
CA SER A 258 5.02 -4.22 22.87
C SER A 258 3.84 -5.10 23.28
N HIS A 259 2.70 -4.99 22.59
CA HIS A 259 1.50 -5.78 22.85
C HIS A 259 1.39 -7.04 21.98
N SER A 260 2.43 -7.35 21.20
CA SER A 260 2.40 -8.43 20.19
C SER A 260 2.15 -9.81 20.80
N ARG A 261 2.51 -10.04 22.06
CA ARG A 261 2.21 -11.30 22.76
C ARG A 261 0.72 -11.45 23.07
N GLU A 262 0.06 -10.35 23.41
CA GLU A 262 -1.31 -10.33 23.92
C GLU A 262 -2.35 -10.08 22.80
N VAL A 263 -1.97 -9.34 21.75
CA VAL A 263 -2.89 -8.85 20.72
C VAL A 263 -2.53 -9.36 19.33
N GLU A 264 -1.38 -8.98 18.80
CA GLU A 264 -1.05 -9.19 17.39
C GLU A 264 -0.78 -10.66 17.04
N PHE A 265 0.11 -11.34 17.77
CA PHE A 265 0.42 -12.75 17.52
C PHE A 265 -0.80 -13.66 17.71
N PRO A 266 -1.58 -13.58 18.81
CA PRO A 266 -2.81 -14.36 18.93
C PRO A 266 -3.80 -14.09 17.80
N ALA A 267 -3.82 -12.87 17.25
CA ALA A 267 -4.67 -12.54 16.11
C ALA A 267 -4.23 -13.23 14.83
N VAL A 268 -2.93 -13.22 14.55
CA VAL A 268 -2.37 -13.92 13.38
C VAL A 268 -2.49 -15.43 13.53
N GLN A 269 -2.17 -15.98 14.72
CA GLN A 269 -2.26 -17.42 15.01
C GLN A 269 -3.64 -17.98 14.70
N ARG A 270 -4.72 -17.29 15.09
CA ARG A 270 -6.09 -17.74 14.80
C ARG A 270 -6.32 -18.01 13.31
N VAL A 271 -5.74 -17.21 12.43
CA VAL A 271 -5.88 -17.40 10.98
C VAL A 271 -5.05 -18.59 10.51
N TYR A 272 -3.85 -18.80 11.06
CA TYR A 272 -3.04 -19.98 10.74
C TYR A 272 -3.69 -21.28 11.23
N ASP A 273 -4.37 -21.24 12.38
CA ASP A 273 -5.14 -22.38 12.91
C ASP A 273 -6.28 -22.78 11.98
N LEU A 274 -6.94 -21.81 11.31
CA LEU A 274 -7.98 -22.11 10.30
C LEU A 274 -7.44 -22.87 9.06
N TYR A 275 -6.13 -22.84 8.84
CA TYR A 275 -5.46 -23.59 7.77
C TYR A 275 -4.76 -24.87 8.27
N ASP A 276 -4.84 -25.18 9.56
CA ASP A 276 -4.00 -26.20 10.20
C ASP A 276 -2.49 -25.96 9.96
N ALA A 277 -2.08 -24.69 9.83
CA ALA A 277 -0.73 -24.28 9.41
C ALA A 277 0.07 -23.59 10.52
N GLY A 278 -0.28 -23.83 11.80
CA GLY A 278 0.36 -23.15 12.93
C GLY A 278 1.89 -23.30 12.99
N GLU A 279 2.43 -24.39 12.44
CA GLU A 279 3.88 -24.65 12.30
C GLU A 279 4.60 -23.68 11.36
N ASN A 280 3.88 -23.00 10.46
CA ASN A 280 4.43 -21.98 9.56
C ASN A 280 4.52 -20.60 10.23
N LEU A 281 3.95 -20.42 11.41
CA LEU A 281 4.00 -19.15 12.15
C LEU A 281 5.06 -19.21 13.24
N GLU A 282 6.04 -18.34 13.14
CA GLU A 282 7.10 -18.17 14.14
C GLU A 282 7.06 -16.77 14.75
N THR A 283 7.55 -16.64 15.99
CA THR A 283 7.67 -15.33 16.64
C THR A 283 8.95 -15.20 17.45
N PHE A 284 9.44 -13.97 17.56
CA PHE A 284 10.55 -13.61 18.42
C PHE A 284 10.24 -12.32 19.17
N TYR A 285 10.33 -12.38 20.49
CA TYR A 285 10.11 -11.24 21.36
C TYR A 285 11.39 -10.91 22.10
N GLN A 286 11.75 -9.63 22.12
CA GLN A 286 12.95 -9.16 22.77
C GLN A 286 12.68 -7.96 23.68
N SER A 287 13.50 -7.85 24.73
CA SER A 287 13.54 -6.64 25.54
C SER A 287 14.59 -5.70 24.96
N ALA A 288 14.14 -4.73 24.17
CA ALA A 288 14.99 -3.87 23.35
C ALA A 288 14.20 -2.64 22.89
N PRO A 289 14.88 -1.53 22.55
CA PRO A 289 14.24 -0.45 21.81
C PRO A 289 13.78 -0.93 20.41
N HIS A 290 13.17 -0.01 19.65
CA HIS A 290 12.82 -0.24 18.24
C HIS A 290 14.06 -0.60 17.40
N CYS A 291 14.18 -1.86 16.94
CA CYS A 291 15.38 -2.34 16.27
C CYS A 291 15.19 -3.63 15.46
N TYR A 292 16.18 -3.95 14.64
CA TYR A 292 16.46 -5.25 14.07
C TYR A 292 17.90 -5.65 14.42
N ASN A 293 18.16 -5.74 15.73
CA ASN A 293 19.48 -6.04 16.27
C ASN A 293 19.95 -7.46 15.89
N ARG A 294 21.19 -7.79 16.23
CA ARG A 294 21.81 -9.09 15.93
C ARG A 294 20.96 -10.29 16.35
N SER A 295 20.39 -10.29 17.56
CA SER A 295 19.58 -11.42 18.03
C SER A 295 18.32 -11.63 17.18
N ALA A 296 17.64 -10.56 16.80
CA ALA A 296 16.50 -10.66 15.88
C ALA A 296 16.95 -11.10 14.47
N ARG A 297 18.10 -10.62 13.97
CA ARG A 297 18.66 -11.00 12.66
C ARG A 297 19.03 -12.47 12.58
N GLU A 298 19.71 -13.00 13.60
CA GLU A 298 20.05 -14.43 13.70
C GLU A 298 18.79 -15.31 13.68
N ARG A 299 17.74 -14.90 14.38
CA ARG A 299 16.44 -15.60 14.33
C ARG A 299 15.79 -15.56 12.96
N ALA A 300 15.88 -14.45 12.25
CA ALA A 300 15.34 -14.34 10.90
C ALA A 300 16.15 -15.17 9.89
N TYR A 301 17.48 -15.22 10.00
CA TYR A 301 18.30 -16.11 9.17
C TYR A 301 17.87 -17.56 9.36
N ASP A 302 17.76 -17.99 10.61
CA ASP A 302 17.33 -19.34 10.97
C ASP A 302 15.93 -19.66 10.42
N PHE A 303 14.99 -18.71 10.51
CA PHE A 303 13.65 -18.83 9.95
C PHE A 303 13.69 -19.06 8.43
N PHE A 304 14.40 -18.23 7.67
CA PHE A 304 14.49 -18.40 6.22
C PHE A 304 15.24 -19.67 5.82
N CYS A 305 16.28 -20.06 6.57
CA CYS A 305 16.96 -21.34 6.36
C CYS A 305 15.99 -22.51 6.53
N ARG A 306 15.14 -22.52 7.58
CA ARG A 306 14.10 -23.55 7.74
C ARG A 306 13.07 -23.50 6.61
N ALA A 307 12.50 -22.32 6.34
CA ALA A 307 11.46 -22.14 5.34
C ALA A 307 11.90 -22.60 3.93
N PHE A 308 13.19 -22.49 3.61
CA PHE A 308 13.74 -22.84 2.30
C PHE A 308 14.57 -24.13 2.28
N GLY A 309 14.60 -24.87 3.40
CA GLY A 309 15.27 -26.17 3.50
C GLY A 309 16.80 -26.08 3.35
N ILE A 310 17.42 -25.04 3.90
CA ILE A 310 18.87 -24.88 3.95
C ILE A 310 19.40 -25.66 5.17
N GLU A 311 20.19 -26.70 4.91
CA GLU A 311 20.77 -27.57 5.94
C GLU A 311 22.01 -26.93 6.60
N ASN A 312 22.17 -27.17 7.91
CA ASN A 312 23.34 -26.79 8.72
C ASN A 312 23.83 -25.32 8.52
N PRO A 313 22.94 -24.31 8.56
CA PRO A 313 23.40 -22.93 8.43
C PRO A 313 24.29 -22.56 9.62
N SER A 314 25.31 -21.73 9.37
CA SER A 314 26.03 -21.05 10.46
C SER A 314 25.02 -20.29 11.31
N ARG A 315 25.12 -20.41 12.64
CA ARG A 315 24.17 -19.77 13.55
C ARG A 315 24.56 -18.34 13.88
N ASP A 316 25.85 -18.07 14.00
CA ASP A 316 26.33 -16.76 14.41
C ASP A 316 26.35 -15.80 13.22
N GLU A 317 25.89 -14.58 13.46
CA GLU A 317 26.11 -13.47 12.54
C GLU A 317 27.60 -13.12 12.48
N ILE A 318 28.13 -13.00 11.26
CA ILE A 318 29.49 -12.54 11.01
C ILE A 318 29.40 -11.07 10.64
N LYS A 319 29.98 -10.20 11.48
CA LYS A 319 30.10 -8.78 11.15
C LYS A 319 31.04 -8.61 9.96
N ILE A 320 30.63 -7.81 8.98
CA ILE A 320 31.44 -7.52 7.81
C ILE A 320 32.20 -6.20 8.01
N ASP A 321 33.42 -6.17 7.50
CA ASP A 321 34.19 -4.93 7.38
C ASP A 321 34.02 -4.41 5.96
N ILE A 322 33.08 -3.48 5.79
CA ILE A 322 32.80 -2.81 4.52
C ILE A 322 32.63 -1.32 4.79
N ASP A 323 33.26 -0.49 3.95
CA ASP A 323 33.02 0.94 3.94
C ASP A 323 31.64 1.22 3.31
N PRO A 324 30.65 1.74 4.08
CA PRO A 324 29.30 1.99 3.58
C PRO A 324 29.25 2.89 2.33
N GLU A 325 30.19 3.83 2.21
CA GLU A 325 30.25 4.76 1.06
C GLU A 325 30.53 4.02 -0.25
N THR A 326 31.26 2.90 -0.18
CA THR A 326 31.55 2.08 -1.37
C THR A 326 30.30 1.40 -1.93
N LEU A 327 29.22 1.28 -1.14
CA LEU A 327 27.94 0.73 -1.55
C LEU A 327 27.04 1.76 -2.24
N LEU A 328 27.33 3.07 -2.13
CA LEU A 328 26.58 4.14 -2.79
C LEU A 328 26.92 4.22 -4.28
N ILE A 329 25.93 4.56 -5.09
CA ILE A 329 26.11 4.81 -6.52
C ILE A 329 26.55 6.25 -6.75
N GLY A 330 26.03 7.18 -5.96
CA GLY A 330 26.12 8.62 -6.23
C GLY A 330 25.01 9.04 -7.18
N ASP A 331 25.36 9.81 -8.22
CA ASP A 331 24.38 10.29 -9.19
C ASP A 331 23.97 9.19 -10.18
N ILE A 332 22.77 8.61 -9.99
CA ILE A 332 22.19 7.61 -10.92
C ILE A 332 22.15 8.13 -12.36
N ARG A 333 21.99 9.44 -12.58
CA ARG A 333 21.96 10.03 -13.92
C ARG A 333 23.25 9.79 -14.70
N ALA A 334 24.38 9.60 -14.02
CA ALA A 334 25.65 9.29 -14.66
C ALA A 334 25.68 7.88 -15.28
N HIS A 335 24.73 7.02 -14.92
CA HIS A 335 24.71 5.61 -15.31
C HIS A 335 23.59 5.23 -16.28
N VAL A 336 22.64 6.14 -16.53
CA VAL A 336 21.44 5.86 -17.35
C VAL A 336 21.36 6.81 -18.53
N GLU A 337 20.59 6.44 -19.56
CA GLU A 337 20.33 7.32 -20.70
C GLU A 337 19.63 8.61 -20.24
N ARG A 338 20.07 9.75 -20.78
CA ARG A 338 19.58 11.08 -20.36
C ARG A 338 18.18 11.38 -20.88
N ASP A 339 17.83 10.87 -22.07
CA ASP A 339 16.54 11.15 -22.69
C ASP A 339 15.43 10.44 -21.91
N GLY A 340 14.56 11.24 -21.29
CA GLY A 340 13.42 10.73 -20.52
C GLY A 340 13.68 10.46 -19.04
N PHE A 341 14.85 10.80 -18.50
CA PHE A 341 15.08 10.78 -17.04
C PHE A 341 14.08 11.69 -16.31
N ILE A 342 13.39 11.15 -15.30
CA ILE A 342 12.39 11.87 -14.51
C ILE A 342 13.04 12.33 -13.21
N GLU A 343 13.10 13.63 -12.98
CA GLU A 343 13.52 14.19 -11.70
C GLU A 343 12.52 15.24 -11.25
N GLY A 344 12.27 15.27 -9.94
CA GLY A 344 11.32 16.16 -9.31
C GLY A 344 9.88 15.66 -9.39
N GLU A 345 9.10 16.11 -8.42
CA GLU A 345 7.74 15.66 -8.19
C GLU A 345 6.83 16.00 -9.39
N SER A 346 6.96 17.20 -9.96
CA SER A 346 6.11 17.60 -11.09
C SER A 346 6.26 16.67 -12.30
N ALA A 347 7.50 16.31 -12.66
CA ALA A 347 7.76 15.41 -13.79
C ALA A 347 7.27 13.99 -13.50
N LEU A 348 7.50 13.51 -12.27
CA LEU A 348 6.97 12.24 -11.77
C LEU A 348 5.44 12.20 -11.85
N PHE A 349 4.76 13.26 -11.41
CA PHE A 349 3.30 13.33 -11.45
C PHE A 349 2.76 13.29 -12.87
N ASP A 350 3.33 14.10 -13.77
CA ASP A 350 2.87 14.14 -15.15
C ASP A 350 3.05 12.79 -15.85
N MET A 351 4.16 12.09 -15.58
CA MET A 351 4.37 10.73 -16.08
C MET A 351 3.33 9.76 -15.52
N VAL A 352 3.15 9.71 -14.19
CA VAL A 352 2.18 8.82 -13.53
C VAL A 352 0.78 9.08 -14.04
N ARG A 353 0.37 10.34 -14.12
CA ARG A 353 -0.94 10.77 -14.62
C ARG A 353 -1.19 10.24 -16.03
N ARG A 354 -0.21 10.35 -16.94
CA ARG A 354 -0.32 9.80 -18.30
C ARG A 354 -0.55 8.29 -18.30
N ILE A 355 0.21 7.54 -17.49
CA ILE A 355 0.08 6.08 -17.36
C ILE A 355 -1.31 5.72 -16.82
N MET A 356 -1.72 6.35 -15.72
CA MET A 356 -3.02 6.11 -15.09
C MET A 356 -4.17 6.45 -16.02
N CYS A 357 -4.15 7.60 -16.72
CA CYS A 357 -5.15 7.95 -17.73
C CYS A 357 -5.28 6.88 -18.82
N LYS A 358 -4.15 6.41 -19.36
CA LYS A 358 -4.13 5.35 -20.37
C LYS A 358 -4.82 4.10 -19.83
N ASN A 359 -4.46 3.65 -18.63
CA ASN A 359 -4.98 2.43 -18.03
C ASN A 359 -6.44 2.56 -17.55
N LEU A 360 -6.87 3.73 -17.08
CA LEU A 360 -8.27 4.00 -16.72
C LEU A 360 -9.20 3.89 -17.94
N SER A 361 -8.74 4.34 -19.11
CA SER A 361 -9.54 4.30 -20.33
C SER A 361 -9.80 2.87 -20.83
N THR A 362 -8.96 1.91 -20.43
CA THR A 362 -9.07 0.49 -20.81
C THR A 362 -9.78 -0.38 -19.78
N LEU A 363 -10.19 0.17 -18.62
CA LEU A 363 -10.94 -0.58 -17.62
C LEU A 363 -12.30 -1.04 -18.14
N SER A 364 -12.68 -2.28 -17.80
CA SER A 364 -14.04 -2.77 -18.00
C SER A 364 -15.03 -2.05 -17.08
N ASP A 365 -16.30 -2.00 -17.47
CA ASP A 365 -17.35 -1.39 -16.65
C ASP A 365 -17.48 -2.08 -15.27
N SER A 366 -17.31 -3.40 -15.22
CA SER A 366 -17.29 -4.14 -13.95
C SER A 366 -16.13 -3.71 -13.04
N LYS A 367 -14.92 -3.44 -13.57
CA LYS A 367 -13.79 -2.97 -12.75
C LYS A 367 -13.98 -1.52 -12.32
N ARG A 368 -14.58 -0.67 -13.16
CA ARG A 368 -15.00 0.69 -12.79
C ARG A 368 -16.04 0.66 -11.66
N GLU A 369 -17.06 -0.18 -11.78
CA GLU A 369 -18.07 -0.36 -10.74
C GLU A 369 -17.47 -0.90 -9.43
N SER A 370 -16.52 -1.83 -9.51
CA SER A 370 -15.77 -2.31 -8.33
C SER A 370 -15.00 -1.19 -7.63
N ILE A 371 -14.30 -0.33 -8.38
CA ILE A 371 -13.61 0.85 -7.83
C ILE A 371 -14.60 1.80 -7.16
N ILE A 372 -15.70 2.10 -7.84
CA ILE A 372 -16.78 2.94 -7.30
C ILE A 372 -17.30 2.36 -5.98
N HIS A 373 -17.53 1.04 -5.90
CA HIS A 373 -17.97 0.37 -4.67
C HIS A 373 -16.95 0.40 -3.54
N ARG A 374 -15.65 0.53 -3.84
CA ARG A 374 -14.62 0.68 -2.79
C ARG A 374 -14.54 2.09 -2.24
N VAL A 375 -14.67 3.10 -3.10
CA VAL A 375 -14.73 4.51 -2.70
C VAL A 375 -16.05 4.80 -1.99
N PHE A 376 -17.15 4.35 -2.58
CA PHE A 376 -18.52 4.53 -2.13
C PHE A 376 -19.14 3.15 -1.87
N PRO A 377 -18.90 2.56 -0.69
CA PRO A 377 -19.53 1.28 -0.33
C PRO A 377 -21.04 1.33 -0.51
N PRO A 378 -21.67 0.23 -0.92
CA PRO A 378 -23.12 0.13 -0.85
C PRO A 378 -23.59 0.43 0.57
N MET A 379 -24.58 1.31 0.71
CA MET A 379 -25.32 1.47 1.96
C MET A 379 -26.76 1.01 1.76
N PRO A 380 -27.34 0.28 2.73
CA PRO A 380 -28.76 0.01 2.75
C PRO A 380 -29.58 1.30 2.76
N ILE A 381 -30.79 1.26 2.19
CA ILE A 381 -31.70 2.42 2.16
C ILE A 381 -32.15 2.78 3.59
N GLU A 382 -32.15 1.81 4.49
CA GLU A 382 -32.52 1.95 5.88
C GLU A 382 -31.45 2.71 6.69
N GLU A 383 -30.21 2.77 6.19
CA GLU A 383 -29.07 3.47 6.81
C GLU A 383 -28.79 4.84 6.17
N LEU A 384 -29.73 5.36 5.37
CA LEU A 384 -29.57 6.64 4.70
C LEU A 384 -29.51 7.78 5.71
N ASP A 385 -28.33 8.37 5.84
CA ASP A 385 -28.10 9.57 6.65
C ASP A 385 -28.58 10.87 5.94
N ILE A 386 -29.32 10.72 4.83
CA ILE A 386 -29.89 11.81 4.03
C ILE A 386 -31.40 11.74 4.18
N PRO A 387 -32.09 12.81 4.61
CA PRO A 387 -33.54 12.84 4.65
C PRO A 387 -34.11 12.95 3.23
N TYR A 388 -35.07 12.08 2.91
CA TYR A 388 -35.76 12.05 1.63
C TYR A 388 -37.25 11.75 1.79
N ILE A 389 -38.05 12.25 0.86
CA ILE A 389 -39.51 12.01 0.79
C ILE A 389 -39.86 11.59 -0.64
N PHE A 390 -40.82 10.67 -0.76
CA PHE A 390 -41.40 10.29 -2.05
C PHE A 390 -42.69 11.07 -2.26
N GLU A 391 -42.78 11.75 -3.39
CA GLU A 391 -44.01 12.43 -3.82
C GLU A 391 -44.51 11.84 -5.14
N ASP A 392 -45.82 11.69 -5.22
CA ASP A 392 -46.51 11.33 -6.45
C ASP A 392 -46.81 12.62 -7.22
N ALA A 393 -45.89 13.03 -8.08
CA ALA A 393 -46.05 14.22 -8.91
C ALA A 393 -46.74 13.89 -10.26
N PRO A 394 -47.44 14.86 -10.87
CA PRO A 394 -48.08 14.68 -12.18
C PRO A 394 -47.09 14.44 -13.33
N VAL A 395 -45.79 14.70 -13.10
CA VAL A 395 -44.69 14.48 -14.05
C VAL A 395 -43.79 13.34 -13.54
N GLY A 396 -44.37 12.16 -13.34
CA GLY A 396 -43.66 10.96 -12.84
C GLY A 396 -43.36 10.99 -11.34
N PRO A 397 -43.02 9.83 -10.73
CA PRO A 397 -42.68 9.76 -9.30
C PRO A 397 -41.37 10.51 -8.99
N VAL A 398 -41.40 11.40 -7.99
CA VAL A 398 -40.28 12.28 -7.62
C VAL A 398 -39.74 11.91 -6.23
N ILE A 399 -38.43 12.12 -6.04
CA ILE A 399 -37.73 11.99 -4.76
C ILE A 399 -37.22 13.38 -4.38
N HIS A 400 -37.64 13.91 -3.24
CA HIS A 400 -37.15 15.19 -2.72
C HIS A 400 -36.09 14.94 -1.64
N LEU A 401 -34.92 15.56 -1.77
CA LEU A 401 -33.85 15.52 -0.76
C LEU A 401 -33.75 16.85 -0.03
N ALA A 402 -33.93 16.81 1.29
CA ALA A 402 -33.81 17.98 2.14
C ALA A 402 -32.42 18.07 2.78
N ALA A 403 -32.00 19.29 3.14
CA ALA A 403 -30.80 19.48 3.95
C ALA A 403 -31.07 19.04 5.39
N ARG A 404 -30.13 18.32 6.02
CA ARG A 404 -30.15 18.18 7.49
C ARG A 404 -29.87 19.53 8.16
N PRO A 405 -30.44 19.79 9.36
CA PRO A 405 -30.16 20.99 10.12
C PRO A 405 -28.64 21.16 10.35
N PRO A 406 -28.12 22.40 10.35
CA PRO A 406 -26.69 22.66 10.34
C PRO A 406 -26.10 22.34 11.71
N GLN A 407 -25.18 21.38 11.78
CA GLN A 407 -24.22 21.30 12.89
C GLN A 407 -22.76 21.18 12.48
N TYR A 408 -22.41 21.19 11.19
CA TYR A 408 -21.00 21.33 10.78
C TYR A 408 -20.89 22.09 9.45
N GLU A 409 -19.98 23.06 9.40
CA GLU A 409 -19.48 23.63 8.14
C GLU A 409 -18.72 22.53 7.39
N ILE A 410 -19.13 22.29 6.15
CA ILE A 410 -18.37 21.42 5.24
C ILE A 410 -17.41 22.38 4.56
N PRO A 411 -16.09 22.22 4.70
CA PRO A 411 -15.15 23.06 3.96
C PRO A 411 -15.43 22.89 2.47
N ALA A 412 -15.30 23.96 1.70
CA ALA A 412 -15.37 23.87 0.24
C ALA A 412 -14.42 22.74 -0.20
N ILE A 413 -14.97 21.71 -0.85
CA ILE A 413 -14.18 20.60 -1.41
C ILE A 413 -13.40 21.19 -2.58
N THR A 414 -12.26 21.78 -2.24
CA THR A 414 -11.32 22.40 -3.19
C THR A 414 -10.31 21.36 -3.68
N HIS A 415 -10.20 20.23 -2.97
CA HIS A 415 -9.26 19.15 -3.23
C HIS A 415 -9.90 17.82 -2.81
N ASN A 416 -9.84 16.80 -3.68
CA ASN A 416 -10.21 15.41 -3.40
C ASN A 416 -9.14 14.76 -2.50
N HIS A 417 -8.80 15.39 -1.37
CA HIS A 417 -8.03 14.72 -0.33
C HIS A 417 -8.88 13.61 0.25
N ALA A 418 -8.68 12.42 -0.33
CA ALA A 418 -8.87 11.12 0.29
C ALA A 418 -10.14 11.01 1.12
N TYR A 419 -11.21 10.50 0.50
CA TYR A 419 -12.36 9.98 1.23
C TYR A 419 -11.90 8.87 2.19
N ASN A 420 -11.43 9.23 3.38
CA ASN A 420 -11.69 8.43 4.57
C ASN A 420 -13.21 8.18 4.61
N TYR A 421 -13.65 7.10 5.23
CA TYR A 421 -15.08 6.73 5.40
C TYR A 421 -15.87 7.75 6.25
N GLY A 422 -15.80 9.03 5.90
CA GLY A 422 -16.42 10.15 6.56
C GLY A 422 -17.87 10.32 6.13
N LEU A 423 -18.51 11.31 6.74
CA LEU A 423 -19.92 11.59 6.56
C LEU A 423 -20.29 11.82 5.08
N ASP A 424 -19.44 12.48 4.31
CA ASP A 424 -19.73 12.83 2.92
C ASP A 424 -19.66 11.61 1.98
N THR A 425 -18.70 10.71 2.16
CA THR A 425 -18.63 9.43 1.43
C THR A 425 -19.88 8.59 1.69
N ARG A 426 -20.30 8.49 2.96
CA ARG A 426 -21.54 7.79 3.34
C ARG A 426 -22.75 8.43 2.68
N ARG A 427 -22.81 9.77 2.63
CA ARG A 427 -23.91 10.48 1.95
C ARG A 427 -23.91 10.24 0.44
N VAL A 428 -22.76 10.27 -0.24
CA VAL A 428 -22.70 9.92 -1.68
C VAL A 428 -23.14 8.47 -1.89
N SER A 429 -22.62 7.52 -1.11
CA SER A 429 -23.03 6.11 -1.13
C SER A 429 -24.53 5.91 -0.93
N ALA A 430 -25.09 6.55 0.10
CA ALA A 430 -26.51 6.59 0.41
C ALA A 430 -27.32 7.00 -0.82
N LEU A 431 -26.91 8.10 -1.43
CA LEU A 431 -27.61 8.66 -2.57
C LEU A 431 -27.51 7.80 -3.81
N MET A 432 -26.35 7.18 -4.05
CA MET A 432 -26.19 6.18 -5.09
C MET A 432 -27.14 4.99 -4.90
N ALA A 433 -27.29 4.47 -3.66
CA ALA A 433 -28.20 3.38 -3.36
C ALA A 433 -29.67 3.78 -3.61
N LEU A 434 -30.07 4.96 -3.16
CA LEU A 434 -31.41 5.52 -3.39
C LEU A 434 -31.71 5.67 -4.88
N LEU A 435 -30.78 6.24 -5.66
CA LEU A 435 -30.93 6.34 -7.10
C LEU A 435 -31.00 4.95 -7.75
N LYS A 436 -30.09 4.03 -7.42
CA LYS A 436 -30.08 2.66 -7.97
C LYS A 436 -31.42 1.94 -7.74
N ALA A 437 -31.98 2.00 -6.53
CA ALA A 437 -33.25 1.34 -6.18
C ALA A 437 -34.49 1.96 -6.82
N HIS A 438 -34.41 3.23 -7.24
CA HIS A 438 -35.53 3.94 -7.87
C HIS A 438 -35.18 4.39 -9.29
N PRO A 439 -34.98 3.44 -10.25
CA PRO A 439 -34.46 3.71 -11.58
C PRO A 439 -35.31 4.62 -12.46
N LYS A 440 -36.61 4.73 -12.16
CA LYS A 440 -37.59 5.47 -12.95
C LYS A 440 -38.01 6.80 -12.30
N ARG A 441 -37.49 7.13 -11.12
CA ARG A 441 -37.86 8.36 -10.40
C ARG A 441 -36.95 9.52 -10.76
N ILE A 442 -37.48 10.73 -10.68
CA ILE A 442 -36.71 11.97 -10.79
C ILE A 442 -36.23 12.34 -9.39
N CYS A 443 -34.93 12.63 -9.23
CA CYS A 443 -34.39 13.12 -7.97
C CYS A 443 -34.32 14.65 -8.01
N ILE A 444 -34.95 15.32 -7.04
CA ILE A 444 -34.84 16.75 -6.80
C ILE A 444 -34.05 16.97 -5.53
N ALA A 445 -32.97 17.74 -5.63
CA ALA A 445 -32.10 18.04 -4.50
C ALA A 445 -31.83 19.53 -4.37
N GLN A 446 -31.76 20.02 -3.12
CA GLN A 446 -31.49 21.42 -2.79
C GLN A 446 -30.24 21.58 -1.90
N GLY A 447 -29.62 22.76 -1.93
CA GLY A 447 -28.48 23.11 -1.07
C GLY A 447 -27.29 22.14 -1.17
N LYS A 448 -26.72 21.73 -0.03
CA LYS A 448 -25.56 20.79 0.03
C LYS A 448 -25.86 19.41 -0.57
N SER A 449 -27.11 18.95 -0.50
CA SER A 449 -27.54 17.65 -1.06
C SER A 449 -27.53 17.66 -2.60
N ALA A 450 -27.67 18.83 -3.24
CA ALA A 450 -27.58 18.96 -4.69
C ALA A 450 -26.18 18.57 -5.22
N TYR A 451 -25.12 19.05 -4.57
CA TYR A 451 -23.75 18.70 -4.97
C TYR A 451 -23.49 17.19 -4.87
N LEU A 452 -23.91 16.57 -3.76
CA LEU A 452 -23.78 15.12 -3.55
C LEU A 452 -24.63 14.32 -4.56
N ALA A 453 -25.83 14.80 -4.89
CA ALA A 453 -26.69 14.21 -5.92
C ALA A 453 -26.04 14.26 -7.30
N GLY A 454 -25.37 15.36 -7.61
CA GLY A 454 -24.60 15.48 -8.85
C GLY A 454 -23.46 14.49 -8.94
N ILE A 455 -22.64 14.39 -7.90
CA ILE A 455 -21.56 13.39 -7.83
C ILE A 455 -22.12 11.97 -7.97
N ALA A 456 -23.13 11.61 -7.16
CA ALA A 456 -23.73 10.28 -7.19
C ALA A 456 -24.28 9.95 -8.58
N SER A 457 -24.99 10.88 -9.22
CA SER A 457 -25.56 10.73 -10.56
C SER A 457 -24.49 10.52 -11.62
N ALA A 458 -23.41 11.32 -11.59
CA ALA A 458 -22.29 11.18 -12.50
C ALA A 458 -21.61 9.81 -12.36
N LEU A 459 -21.38 9.35 -11.13
CA LEU A 459 -20.76 8.06 -10.84
C LEU A 459 -21.59 6.86 -11.33
N ILE A 460 -22.92 6.94 -11.24
CA ILE A 460 -23.81 5.89 -11.74
C ILE A 460 -24.27 6.10 -13.19
N GLY A 461 -23.74 7.12 -13.88
CA GLY A 461 -24.07 7.43 -15.27
C GLY A 461 -25.52 7.85 -15.52
N ARG A 462 -26.19 8.46 -14.53
CA ARG A 462 -27.59 8.89 -14.64
C ARG A 462 -27.72 10.37 -14.95
N LYS A 463 -28.80 10.69 -15.67
CA LYS A 463 -29.13 12.06 -16.12
C LYS A 463 -30.45 12.60 -15.55
N ASN A 464 -31.23 11.77 -14.85
CA ASN A 464 -32.56 12.14 -14.32
C ASN A 464 -32.47 12.78 -12.92
N VAL A 465 -31.53 13.70 -12.73
CA VAL A 465 -31.33 14.43 -11.47
C VAL A 465 -31.52 15.91 -11.75
N GLN A 466 -32.45 16.51 -11.03
CA GLN A 466 -32.79 17.92 -11.10
C GLN A 466 -32.35 18.61 -9.81
N PHE A 467 -31.88 19.84 -9.93
CA PHE A 467 -31.46 20.65 -8.78
C PHE A 467 -32.38 21.84 -8.66
N GLU A 468 -32.99 22.00 -7.49
CA GLU A 468 -33.71 23.22 -7.14
C GLU A 468 -32.73 24.18 -6.47
N LYS A 469 -32.78 25.46 -6.89
CA LYS A 469 -31.73 26.47 -6.76
C LYS A 469 -30.89 26.35 -5.47
N PRO A 470 -29.55 26.22 -5.59
CA PRO A 470 -28.64 26.48 -4.49
C PRO A 470 -28.52 27.99 -4.36
N ASP A 471 -28.97 28.58 -3.27
CA ASP A 471 -28.85 30.03 -3.11
C ASP A 471 -27.38 30.53 -3.04
N GLN A 472 -26.34 29.67 -3.07
CA GLN A 472 -24.95 30.14 -2.95
C GLN A 472 -23.82 29.33 -3.64
N THR A 473 -24.06 28.42 -4.60
CA THR A 473 -22.93 27.70 -5.24
C THR A 473 -23.05 27.55 -6.76
N ASN A 474 -22.16 28.22 -7.51
CA ASN A 474 -21.92 28.03 -8.94
C ASN A 474 -21.04 26.78 -9.17
N VAL A 475 -21.64 25.60 -9.23
CA VAL A 475 -20.91 24.37 -9.63
C VAL A 475 -21.57 23.82 -10.89
N ASP A 476 -20.79 23.75 -11.97
CA ASP A 476 -21.19 23.14 -13.25
C ASP A 476 -20.70 21.69 -13.25
N ILE A 477 -21.63 20.71 -13.30
CA ILE A 477 -21.30 19.27 -13.33
C ILE A 477 -21.64 18.73 -14.74
N PRO A 478 -20.64 18.33 -15.54
CA PRO A 478 -20.86 17.88 -16.92
C PRO A 478 -21.85 16.72 -17.02
N GLY A 479 -22.88 16.88 -17.85
CA GLY A 479 -23.88 15.84 -18.14
C GLY A 479 -25.10 15.82 -17.22
N ILE A 480 -25.26 16.80 -16.33
CA ILE A 480 -26.43 16.94 -15.44
C ILE A 480 -27.19 18.22 -15.77
N GLU A 481 -28.51 18.11 -15.94
CA GLU A 481 -29.34 19.21 -16.41
C GLU A 481 -29.88 20.04 -15.23
N LEU A 482 -29.44 21.29 -15.12
CA LEU A 482 -29.93 22.25 -14.14
C LEU A 482 -31.28 22.83 -14.59
N ILE A 483 -32.39 22.32 -14.06
CA ILE A 483 -33.71 22.92 -14.32
C ILE A 483 -33.90 24.13 -13.40
N LYS A 484 -33.93 25.33 -13.99
CA LYS A 484 -34.30 26.54 -13.26
C LYS A 484 -35.79 26.51 -12.95
N ASN A 485 -36.12 26.48 -11.66
CA ASN A 485 -37.43 26.74 -11.03
C ASN A 485 -38.64 26.14 -11.78
N MET A 486 -39.24 25.06 -11.25
CA MET A 486 -40.66 24.84 -11.48
C MET A 486 -41.44 25.95 -10.74
N PRO A 487 -42.26 26.76 -11.42
CA PRO A 487 -43.12 27.72 -10.74
C PRO A 487 -44.19 26.94 -9.97
N GLY A 488 -44.13 26.95 -8.64
CA GLY A 488 -45.28 26.56 -7.80
C GLY A 488 -45.08 25.44 -6.77
N ALA A 489 -43.87 24.96 -6.50
CA ALA A 489 -43.66 24.07 -5.34
C ALA A 489 -43.64 24.91 -4.04
N PRO A 490 -44.47 24.59 -3.03
CA PRO A 490 -44.49 25.31 -1.75
C PRO A 490 -43.19 25.06 -0.98
N ILE A 491 -42.63 26.14 -0.42
CA ILE A 491 -41.40 26.17 0.40
C ILE A 491 -41.60 25.37 1.70
#